data_AF-A0A0F8YVI7-F1
#
_entry.id   AF-A0A0F8YVI7-F1
#
_cell.length_a   1.000
_cell.length_b   1.000
_cell.length_c   1.000
_cell.angle_alpha   90.00
_cell.angle_beta   90.00
_cell.angle_gamma   90.00
#
_symmetry.space_group_name_H-M   'P 1'
#
loop_
_entity.id
_entity.type
_entity.pdbx_description
1 polymer ?
#
loop_
_entity_poly.entity_id
_entity_poly.type
_entity_poly.pdbx_seq_one_letter_code
_entity_poly.pdbx_strand_id
1 'polypeptide(L)'
;MIKGKKGFQKGHQHSEETKQRIGNALRRVVTYNCDYCSKVCFTKPSVFSTKKRHFCSIQCYADYRRELLSKEEHNSYGSGLPIEERKLRAWCRSTANHALQQGLVKKEQCRICGQEAEMHHPDYRLPLGIIWYCFDHHRELHRTLS
;
A
#
# COMPACT_ATOMS: atom_id res chain seq x y z
N MET A 1 -30.12 25.83 3.22
CA MET A 1 -30.30 24.35 3.26
C MET A 1 -29.23 23.73 4.14
N ILE A 2 -29.59 23.30 5.36
CA ILE A 2 -28.65 22.65 6.28
C ILE A 2 -28.37 21.24 5.75
N LYS A 3 -27.12 20.97 5.34
CA LYS A 3 -26.71 19.64 4.90
C LYS A 3 -26.78 18.69 6.11
N GLY A 4 -27.69 17.72 6.07
CA GLY A 4 -27.88 16.73 7.13
C GLY A 4 -26.58 16.01 7.47
N LYS A 5 -26.39 15.69 8.75
CA LYS A 5 -25.21 14.97 9.26
C LYS A 5 -25.07 13.63 8.51
N LYS A 6 -24.04 13.50 7.67
CA LYS A 6 -23.71 12.23 7.02
C LYS A 6 -23.06 11.31 8.05
N GLY A 7 -23.74 10.23 8.42
CA GLY A 7 -23.22 9.20 9.32
C GLY A 7 -24.31 8.24 9.81
N PHE A 8 -23.90 7.04 10.23
CA PHE A 8 -24.78 6.08 10.89
C PHE A 8 -25.35 6.68 12.17
N GLN A 9 -26.67 6.86 12.24
CA GLN A 9 -27.36 7.38 13.42
C GLN A 9 -27.84 6.22 14.29
N LYS A 10 -27.32 6.13 15.52
CA LYS A 10 -27.71 5.10 16.49
C LYS A 10 -29.23 5.18 16.72
N GLY A 11 -29.95 4.08 16.48
CA GLY A 11 -31.41 4.00 16.62
C GLY A 11 -32.21 4.30 15.34
N HIS A 12 -31.56 4.59 14.22
CA HIS A 12 -32.24 4.77 12.92
C HIS A 12 -32.84 3.46 12.43
N GLN A 13 -34.17 3.40 12.35
CA GLN A 13 -34.93 2.26 11.81
C GLN A 13 -35.20 2.48 10.32
N HIS A 14 -34.91 1.47 9.49
CA HIS A 14 -35.31 1.48 8.08
C HIS A 14 -36.80 1.16 7.93
N SER A 15 -37.47 1.74 6.93
CA SER A 15 -38.85 1.37 6.58
C SER A 15 -38.95 -0.09 6.15
N GLU A 16 -40.12 -0.71 6.33
CA GLU A 16 -40.36 -2.12 5.95
C GLU A 16 -40.08 -2.36 4.46
N GLU A 17 -40.45 -1.43 3.59
CA GLU A 17 -40.11 -1.48 2.16
C GLU A 17 -38.58 -1.52 1.94
N THR A 18 -37.83 -0.71 2.69
CA THR A 18 -36.37 -0.69 2.62
C THR A 18 -35.78 -2.00 3.14
N LYS A 19 -36.31 -2.55 4.23
CA LYS A 19 -35.92 -3.88 4.75
C LYS A 19 -36.17 -4.98 3.71
N GLN A 20 -37.32 -4.95 3.02
CA GLN A 20 -37.66 -5.92 1.98
C GLN A 20 -36.74 -5.79 0.76
N ARG A 21 -36.43 -4.57 0.32
CA ARG A 21 -35.47 -4.30 -0.77
C ARG A 21 -34.07 -4.79 -0.42
N ILE A 22 -33.61 -4.53 0.80
CA ILE A 22 -32.32 -5.05 1.32
C ILE A 22 -32.35 -6.58 1.32
N GLY A 23 -33.43 -7.20 1.83
CA GLY A 23 -33.61 -8.65 1.84
C GLY A 23 -33.53 -9.27 0.44
N ASN A 24 -34.23 -8.70 -0.53
CA ASN A 24 -34.20 -9.16 -1.92
C ASN A 24 -32.82 -8.98 -2.57
N ALA A 25 -32.11 -7.89 -2.28
CA ALA A 25 -30.75 -7.68 -2.77
C ALA A 25 -29.75 -8.70 -2.16
N LEU A 26 -29.92 -9.07 -0.89
CA LEU A 26 -29.08 -10.06 -0.21
C LEU A 26 -29.30 -11.49 -0.71
N ARG A 27 -30.48 -11.80 -1.28
CA ARG A 27 -30.79 -13.12 -1.87
C ARG A 27 -29.99 -13.40 -3.14
N ARG A 28 -29.50 -12.37 -3.84
CA ARG A 28 -28.69 -12.53 -5.04
C ARG A 28 -27.27 -12.92 -4.64
N VAL A 29 -26.90 -14.16 -4.94
CA VAL A 29 -25.54 -14.69 -4.73
C VAL A 29 -24.94 -15.16 -6.05
N VAL A 30 -23.62 -15.09 -6.15
CA VAL A 30 -22.81 -15.66 -7.23
C VAL A 30 -22.08 -16.86 -6.65
N THR A 31 -22.18 -17.98 -7.35
CA THR A 31 -21.41 -19.20 -7.08
C THR A 31 -20.07 -19.12 -7.79
N TYR A 32 -18.99 -19.49 -7.11
CA TYR A 32 -17.63 -19.49 -7.68
C TYR A 32 -16.78 -20.61 -7.09
N ASN A 33 -15.71 -20.98 -7.78
CA ASN A 33 -14.70 -21.91 -7.26
C ASN A 33 -13.56 -21.14 -6.62
N CYS A 34 -13.09 -21.59 -5.45
CA CYS A 34 -11.91 -21.03 -4.81
C CYS A 34 -10.69 -21.16 -5.73
N ASP A 35 -9.96 -20.06 -5.96
CA ASP A 35 -8.80 -20.03 -6.86
C ASP A 35 -7.57 -20.82 -6.34
N TYR A 36 -7.64 -21.34 -5.12
CA TYR A 36 -6.59 -22.17 -4.53
C TYR A 36 -6.99 -23.64 -4.43
N CYS A 37 -8.09 -23.94 -3.74
CA CYS A 37 -8.49 -25.33 -3.45
C CYS A 37 -9.67 -25.83 -4.30
N SER A 38 -10.17 -25.02 -5.24
CA SER A 38 -11.31 -25.33 -6.13
C SER A 38 -12.64 -25.62 -5.44
N LYS A 39 -12.75 -25.45 -4.11
CA LYS A 39 -14.01 -25.60 -3.38
C LYS A 39 -15.07 -24.61 -3.86
N VAL A 40 -16.28 -25.10 -4.11
CA VAL A 40 -17.45 -24.27 -4.47
C VAL A 40 -17.87 -23.38 -3.30
N CYS A 41 -18.02 -22.08 -3.55
CA CYS A 41 -18.35 -21.04 -2.59
C CYS A 41 -19.37 -20.05 -3.17
N PHE A 42 -19.89 -19.18 -2.30
CA PHE A 42 -20.93 -18.20 -2.67
C PHE A 42 -20.60 -16.83 -2.10
N THR A 43 -20.88 -15.76 -2.85
CA THR A 43 -20.73 -14.37 -2.37
C THR A 43 -21.71 -13.44 -3.07
N LYS A 44 -21.79 -12.18 -2.62
CA LYS A 44 -22.63 -11.17 -3.28
C LYS A 44 -22.03 -10.77 -4.63
N PRO A 45 -22.84 -10.53 -5.68
CA PRO A 45 -22.35 -10.11 -6.99
C PRO A 45 -21.40 -8.91 -6.95
N SER A 46 -21.68 -7.91 -6.11
CA SER A 46 -20.83 -6.72 -5.97
C SER A 46 -19.46 -7.02 -5.38
N VAL A 47 -19.36 -7.98 -4.46
CA VAL A 47 -18.07 -8.42 -3.93
C VAL A 47 -17.32 -9.20 -4.99
N PHE A 48 -18.01 -10.12 -5.68
CA PHE A 48 -17.42 -10.92 -6.74
C PHE A 48 -16.80 -10.05 -7.84
N SER A 49 -17.53 -9.06 -8.36
CA SER A 49 -17.06 -8.23 -9.47
C SER A 49 -15.86 -7.32 -9.14
N THR A 50 -15.64 -7.01 -7.86
CA THR A 50 -14.55 -6.09 -7.44
C THR A 50 -13.20 -6.76 -7.29
N LYS A 51 -13.16 -8.10 -7.20
CA LYS A 51 -11.94 -8.85 -6.92
C LYS A 51 -11.53 -9.64 -8.15
N LYS A 52 -10.23 -9.57 -8.46
CA LYS A 52 -9.61 -10.39 -9.52
C LYS A 52 -9.60 -11.87 -9.17
N ARG A 53 -9.59 -12.20 -7.86
CA ARG A 53 -9.41 -13.54 -7.32
C ARG A 53 -10.32 -13.75 -6.09
N HIS A 54 -10.75 -14.99 -5.86
CA HIS A 54 -11.77 -15.36 -4.90
C HIS A 54 -11.36 -16.63 -4.14
N PHE A 55 -11.46 -16.58 -2.82
CA PHE A 55 -10.97 -17.65 -1.94
C PHE A 55 -12.04 -18.06 -0.93
N CYS A 56 -12.09 -19.35 -0.60
CA CYS A 56 -13.04 -19.86 0.39
C CYS A 56 -12.67 -19.48 1.83
N SER A 57 -11.41 -19.11 2.08
CA SER A 57 -10.90 -18.74 3.40
C SER A 57 -9.67 -17.82 3.28
N ILE A 58 -9.35 -17.14 4.38
CA ILE A 58 -8.12 -16.35 4.52
C ILE A 58 -6.88 -17.26 4.34
N GLN A 59 -6.95 -18.51 4.81
CA GLN A 59 -5.87 -19.47 4.66
C GLN A 59 -5.59 -19.77 3.18
N CYS A 60 -6.62 -20.03 2.38
CA CYS A 60 -6.46 -20.27 0.94
C CYS A 60 -5.88 -19.05 0.20
N TYR A 61 -6.23 -17.82 0.61
CA TYR A 61 -5.59 -16.62 0.07
C TYR A 61 -4.10 -16.56 0.44
N ALA A 62 -3.75 -16.88 1.69
CA ALA A 62 -2.36 -16.89 2.15
C ALA A 62 -1.53 -17.94 1.42
N ASP A 63 -2.05 -19.16 1.26
CA ASP A 63 -1.38 -20.24 0.56
C ASP A 63 -1.23 -19.93 -0.94
N TYR A 64 -2.29 -19.43 -1.58
CA TYR A 64 -2.22 -18.95 -2.97
C TYR A 64 -1.14 -17.89 -3.15
N ARG A 65 -1.09 -16.89 -2.25
CA ARG A 65 -0.05 -15.85 -2.28
C ARG A 65 1.35 -16.42 -2.09
N ARG A 66 1.51 -17.49 -1.30
CA ARG A 66 2.82 -18.11 -1.05
C ARG A 66 3.30 -18.95 -2.23
N GLU A 67 2.39 -19.70 -2.84
CA GLU A 67 2.74 -20.82 -3.74
C GLU A 67 2.48 -20.52 -5.21
N LEU A 68 1.44 -19.74 -5.53
CA LEU A 68 0.97 -19.56 -6.90
C LEU A 68 1.06 -18.12 -7.40
N LEU A 69 1.02 -17.13 -6.50
CA LEU A 69 1.14 -15.73 -6.91
C LEU A 69 2.58 -15.40 -7.31
N SER A 70 2.74 -14.84 -8.50
CA SER A 70 4.05 -14.38 -8.98
C SER A 70 4.64 -13.34 -8.02
N LYS A 71 5.96 -13.35 -7.87
CA LYS A 71 6.66 -12.40 -7.00
C LYS A 71 6.29 -10.97 -7.40
N GLU A 72 6.20 -10.69 -8.68
CA GLU A 72 5.87 -9.38 -9.27
C GLU A 72 4.49 -8.85 -8.87
N GLU A 73 3.52 -9.73 -8.57
CA GLU A 73 2.19 -9.32 -8.10
C GLU A 73 2.10 -9.16 -6.57
N HIS A 74 3.15 -9.49 -5.81
CA HIS A 74 3.14 -9.27 -4.37
C HIS A 74 3.25 -7.78 -4.06
N ASN A 75 2.33 -7.25 -3.24
CA ASN A 75 2.43 -5.85 -2.76
C ASN A 75 3.76 -5.51 -2.08
N SER A 76 4.45 -6.52 -1.53
CA SER A 76 5.77 -6.38 -0.90
C SER A 76 6.93 -6.42 -1.91
N TYR A 77 6.70 -6.86 -3.13
CA TYR A 77 7.74 -7.06 -4.12
C TYR A 77 7.90 -5.82 -4.98
N GLY A 78 9.02 -5.15 -4.76
CA GLY A 78 9.41 -3.96 -5.50
C GLY A 78 8.67 -2.71 -5.06
N SER A 79 9.33 -1.58 -5.21
CA SER A 79 8.77 -0.24 -4.96
C SER A 79 7.89 0.26 -6.11
N GLY A 80 7.39 -0.63 -6.98
CA GLY A 80 6.81 -0.28 -8.29
C GLY A 80 7.83 0.24 -9.33
N LEU A 81 9.11 0.33 -8.98
CA LEU A 81 10.18 0.82 -9.86
C LEU A 81 10.77 -0.31 -10.73
N PRO A 82 11.27 -0.01 -11.94
CA PRO A 82 12.02 -0.96 -12.77
C PRO A 82 13.21 -1.60 -12.03
N ILE A 83 13.62 -2.81 -12.44
CA ILE A 83 14.72 -3.55 -11.80
C ILE A 83 16.01 -2.71 -11.73
N GLU A 84 16.36 -2.03 -12.82
CA GLU A 84 17.58 -1.22 -12.90
C GLU A 84 17.53 -0.01 -11.96
N GLU A 85 16.38 0.65 -11.84
CA GLU A 85 16.17 1.73 -10.87
C GLU A 85 16.31 1.21 -9.42
N ARG A 86 15.81 0.01 -9.13
CA ARG A 86 15.99 -0.61 -7.81
C ARG A 86 17.46 -0.88 -7.51
N LYS A 87 18.22 -1.40 -8.48
CA LYS A 87 19.67 -1.64 -8.35
C LYS A 87 20.43 -0.33 -8.15
N LEU A 88 20.11 0.71 -8.93
CA LEU A 88 20.70 2.03 -8.81
C LEU A 88 20.51 2.60 -7.40
N ARG A 89 19.27 2.56 -6.88
CA ARG A 89 18.97 3.06 -5.53
C ARG A 89 19.64 2.22 -4.43
N ALA A 90 19.75 0.91 -4.62
CA ALA A 90 20.46 0.04 -3.68
C ALA A 90 21.96 0.35 -3.64
N TRP A 91 22.59 0.47 -4.81
CA TRP A 91 23.99 0.88 -4.95
C TRP A 91 24.23 2.26 -4.32
N CYS A 92 23.42 3.26 -4.67
CA CYS A 92 23.53 4.62 -4.17
C CYS A 92 23.55 4.68 -2.63
N ARG A 93 22.58 4.02 -1.99
CA ARG A 93 22.48 3.97 -0.52
C ARG A 93 23.64 3.22 0.12
N SER A 94 24.06 2.09 -0.47
CA SER A 94 25.19 1.32 0.03
C SER A 94 26.48 2.13 -0.02
N THR A 95 26.77 2.78 -1.15
CA THR A 95 27.95 3.64 -1.33
C THR A 95 27.94 4.81 -0.34
N ALA A 96 26.81 5.50 -0.21
CA ALA A 96 26.67 6.62 0.71
C ALA A 96 26.87 6.22 2.18
N ASN A 97 26.30 5.10 2.60
CA ASN A 97 26.47 4.56 3.95
C ASN A 97 27.92 4.18 4.23
N HIS A 98 28.62 3.57 3.27
CA HIS A 98 30.05 3.29 3.42
C HIS A 98 30.86 4.57 3.54
N ALA A 99 30.59 5.59 2.71
CA ALA A 99 31.28 6.88 2.80
C ALA A 99 31.03 7.57 4.16
N LEU A 100 29.82 7.47 4.71
CA LEU A 100 29.49 7.96 6.04
C LEU A 100 30.26 7.21 7.15
N GLN A 101 30.31 5.87 7.08
CA GLN A 101 31.04 5.04 8.04
C GLN A 101 32.55 5.30 8.03
N GLN A 102 33.11 5.56 6.85
CA GLN A 102 34.53 5.90 6.66
C GLN A 102 34.83 7.38 7.00
N GLY A 103 33.82 8.18 7.32
CA GLY A 103 33.97 9.62 7.61
C GLY A 103 34.28 10.49 6.39
N LEU A 104 34.17 9.95 5.17
CA LEU A 104 34.30 10.70 3.91
C LEU A 104 33.14 11.66 3.70
N VAL A 105 31.96 11.30 4.21
CA VAL A 105 30.79 12.19 4.33
C VAL A 105 30.51 12.36 5.82
N LYS A 106 30.26 13.60 6.25
CA LYS A 106 29.82 13.89 7.62
C LYS A 106 28.31 13.99 7.67
N LYS A 107 27.69 13.39 8.69
CA LYS A 107 26.26 13.58 8.99
C LYS A 107 26.04 15.04 9.40
N GLU A 108 25.12 15.72 8.73
CA GLU A 108 24.72 17.08 9.10
C GLU A 108 23.31 17.10 9.69
N GLN A 109 22.93 18.23 10.25
CA GLN A 109 21.59 18.50 10.75
C GLN A 109 20.64 18.81 9.59
N CYS A 110 19.34 18.83 9.89
CA CYS A 110 18.32 19.17 8.90
C CYS A 110 18.54 20.58 8.36
N ARG A 111 18.61 20.73 7.04
CA ARG A 111 18.81 22.02 6.37
C ARG A 111 17.69 23.05 6.63
N ILE A 112 16.51 22.60 7.07
CA ILE A 112 15.35 23.47 7.32
C ILE A 112 15.26 23.86 8.80
N CYS A 113 15.37 22.91 9.72
CA CYS A 113 15.09 23.15 11.15
C CYS A 113 16.23 22.79 12.12
N GLY A 114 17.38 22.32 11.63
CA GLY A 114 18.52 21.96 12.47
C GLY A 114 18.35 20.69 13.33
N GLN A 115 17.21 20.01 13.24
CA GLN A 115 16.97 18.75 13.97
C GLN A 115 17.79 17.59 13.38
N GLU A 116 17.79 16.45 14.08
CA GLU A 116 18.43 15.24 13.59
C GLU A 116 17.88 14.86 12.20
N ALA A 117 18.80 14.60 11.27
CA ALA A 117 18.47 14.36 9.88
C ALA A 117 18.73 12.93 9.41
N GLU A 118 17.96 12.56 8.40
CA GLU A 118 18.13 11.41 7.56
C GLU A 118 18.78 11.83 6.23
N MET A 119 19.45 10.87 5.60
CA MET A 119 20.07 11.03 4.29
C MET A 119 19.00 11.06 3.20
N HIS A 120 18.91 12.17 2.47
CA HIS A 120 18.07 12.31 1.29
C HIS A 120 18.94 12.34 0.02
N HIS A 121 18.52 11.57 -0.99
CA HIS A 121 19.14 11.56 -2.32
C HIS A 121 18.19 12.23 -3.32
N PRO A 122 18.45 13.50 -3.74
CA PRO A 122 17.70 14.15 -4.81
C PRO A 122 17.95 13.48 -6.17
N ASP A 123 19.17 12.98 -6.40
CA ASP A 123 19.53 12.17 -7.56
C ASP A 123 20.28 10.91 -7.10
N TYR A 124 19.68 9.74 -7.33
CA TYR A 124 20.27 8.45 -6.99
C TYR A 124 21.47 8.06 -7.87
N ARG A 125 21.79 8.82 -8.93
CA ARG A 125 23.01 8.66 -9.73
C ARG A 125 24.23 9.28 -9.04
N LEU A 126 24.02 10.13 -8.04
CA LEU A 126 25.04 10.83 -7.28
C LEU A 126 25.05 10.34 -5.82
N PRO A 127 25.74 9.22 -5.50
CA PRO A 127 25.68 8.62 -4.17
C PRO A 127 26.11 9.55 -3.04
N LEU A 128 27.05 10.45 -3.32
CA LEU A 128 27.53 11.45 -2.35
C LEU A 128 26.83 12.80 -2.47
N GLY A 129 25.92 12.96 -3.45
CA GLY A 129 25.06 14.14 -3.62
C GLY A 129 23.92 14.13 -2.62
N ILE A 130 24.24 14.13 -1.32
CA ILE A 130 23.30 13.96 -0.21
C ILE A 130 22.81 15.32 0.28
N ILE A 131 21.54 15.38 0.67
CA ILE A 131 20.99 16.48 1.46
C ILE A 131 20.44 15.91 2.77
N TRP A 132 20.58 16.65 3.86
CA TRP A 132 20.14 16.23 5.19
C TRP A 132 18.81 16.87 5.55
N TYR A 133 17.78 16.05 5.77
CA TYR A 133 16.45 16.48 6.23
C TYR A 133 15.98 15.65 7.41
N CYS A 134 15.34 16.26 8.41
CA CYS A 134 14.64 15.49 9.44
C CYS A 134 13.48 14.71 8.82
N PHE A 135 12.98 13.70 9.54
CA PHE A 135 11.89 12.83 9.09
C PHE A 135 10.69 13.60 8.51
N ASP A 136 10.26 14.68 9.17
CA ASP A 136 9.10 15.46 8.74
C ASP A 136 9.35 16.19 7.41
N HIS A 137 10.46 16.94 7.31
CA HIS A 137 10.81 17.66 6.08
C HIS A 137 11.17 16.70 4.93
N HIS A 138 11.75 15.54 5.23
CA HIS A 138 12.04 14.51 4.23
C HIS A 138 10.75 13.97 3.61
N ARG A 139 9.73 13.69 4.42
CA ARG A 139 8.43 13.22 3.93
C ARG A 139 7.66 14.31 3.20
N GLU A 140 7.74 15.55 3.67
CA GLU A 140 7.10 16.69 3.00
C GLU A 140 7.67 16.92 1.59
N LEU A 141 8.98 16.78 1.44
CA LEU A 141 9.63 16.81 0.14
C LEU A 141 9.10 15.72 -0.81
N HIS A 142 8.96 14.48 -0.32
CA HIS A 142 8.38 13.39 -1.12
C HIS A 142 6.90 13.57 -1.45
N ARG A 143 6.15 14.41 -0.72
CA ARG A 143 4.75 14.74 -1.05
C ARG A 143 4.64 15.85 -2.08
N THR A 144 5.54 16.82 -2.02
CA THR A 144 5.53 18.00 -2.90
C THR A 144 6.16 17.72 -4.26
N LEU A 145 7.05 16.72 -4.35
CA LEU A 145 7.73 16.30 -5.57
C LEU A 145 7.25 14.94 -6.14
N SER A 146 6.15 14.37 -5.63
CA SER A 146 5.54 13.12 -6.14
C SER A 146 4.49 13.35 -7.20
#